data_AF-A0A2D8RWU7-F1
#
_entry.id   AF-A0A2D8RWU7-F1
#
_cell.length_a   1.000
_cell.length_b   1.000
_cell.length_c   1.000
_cell.angle_alpha   90.00
_cell.angle_beta   90.00
_cell.angle_gamma   90.00
#
_symmetry.space_group_name_H-M   'P 1'
#
loop_
_entity.id
_entity.type
_entity.pdbx_description
1 polymer ?
#
loop_
_entity_poly.entity_id
_entity_poly.type
_entity_poly.pdbx_seq_one_letter_code
_entity_poly.pdbx_strand_id
1 'polypeptide(L)'
;MTEQAEAHVVLAQIAPPPQAILTQDASRPSVVQTLQSLLGADQRLAQIVTANRSAILLLPELALGLDDWAAVDALVRGWQRPLILISGFGFSRGNRINAWLDGNGPTTRHGGWPVGEGPAAERVYNGGWCWAHRPGATACVTFLKSTGEQHEEVHIEGLDHGTSHLAIHVDDLIIFPVICSDLLNVVAGQRVVVRKIARYLEDHAADDTRVLVAGLLLQKSGHAKWRNAVIDVAHAINAERVNVCLINSAHDICAMQEDDDRWRDYSGMFIANGRHAFAGQFSGVRRFSTEQIDAAVIRNTSPAVLGGPLRWTFNGATGRHLWAVQMDYGVDGGGPLVVSPCQDRYRFETLRLLRRLTDAQDAPDSHKTAVARAAYGVIRTQIEALTPPVAEILCQKTLFGEAGQESGSGLDADRLSSFLPQAAVGLKALGALKPLDTVTWQTDPKQKGQLYVPARKTNVLVWCYPDSAIGMGQTLRRWRAELTQAPPLVVFKKAMGVHHNVPHGTSKRRDDVGEAPAATRRSADTPRAGALIVERSLEDLEDCFGHEAMPAFTTAVREQFAAALQALDAVGGVHAA
;
A
#
# COMPACT_ATOMS: atom_id res chain seq x y z
N MET A 1 7.60 -20.07 29.73
CA MET A 1 7.24 -19.02 28.76
C MET A 1 7.95 -19.38 27.47
N THR A 2 7.21 -19.74 26.42
CA THR A 2 7.80 -19.92 25.09
C THR A 2 8.19 -18.55 24.57
N GLU A 3 9.50 -18.35 24.39
CA GLU A 3 10.05 -17.10 23.88
C GLU A 3 9.50 -16.82 22.48
N GLN A 4 9.06 -15.58 22.26
CA GLN A 4 8.41 -15.19 21.01
C GLN A 4 9.49 -15.06 19.93
N ALA A 5 9.48 -15.95 18.93
CA ALA A 5 10.41 -15.90 17.80
C ALA A 5 10.12 -14.68 16.91
N GLU A 6 10.80 -13.56 17.19
CA GLU A 6 10.62 -12.30 16.48
C GLU A 6 11.94 -11.58 16.21
N ALA A 7 12.04 -10.98 15.03
CA ALA A 7 13.14 -10.09 14.64
C ALA A 7 12.60 -8.68 14.42
N HIS A 8 13.34 -7.63 14.75
CA HIS A 8 12.93 -6.26 14.43
C HIS A 8 13.53 -5.86 13.09
N VAL A 9 12.68 -5.87 12.05
CA VAL A 9 13.09 -5.56 10.69
C VAL A 9 12.66 -4.15 10.32
N VAL A 10 13.59 -3.41 9.74
CA VAL A 10 13.42 -2.04 9.27
C VAL A 10 13.76 -1.98 7.80
N LEU A 11 12.83 -1.48 6.99
CA LEU A 11 12.98 -1.33 5.56
C LEU A 11 13.14 0.16 5.24
N ALA A 12 14.25 0.52 4.59
CA ALA A 12 14.47 1.86 4.07
C ALA A 12 14.28 1.87 2.55
N GLN A 13 13.05 2.14 2.12
CA GLN A 13 12.69 2.30 0.72
C GLN A 13 13.14 3.69 0.28
N ILE A 14 14.18 3.75 -0.56
CA ILE A 14 14.80 5.01 -0.99
C ILE A 14 14.44 5.33 -2.45
N ALA A 15 14.66 6.57 -2.88
CA ALA A 15 14.49 6.92 -4.28
C ALA A 15 15.47 6.11 -5.16
N PRO A 16 15.04 5.64 -6.35
CA PRO A 16 15.91 4.93 -7.26
C PRO A 16 17.03 5.86 -7.73
N PRO A 17 18.30 5.42 -7.70
CA PRO A 17 19.41 6.22 -8.17
C PRO A 17 19.32 6.49 -9.68
N PRO A 18 19.66 7.71 -10.15
CA PRO A 18 19.80 8.01 -11.57
C PRO A 18 20.81 7.07 -12.24
N GLN A 19 20.52 6.66 -13.48
CA GLN A 19 21.37 5.71 -14.23
C GLN A 19 22.83 6.17 -14.37
N ALA A 20 23.07 7.48 -14.53
CA ALA A 20 24.43 8.03 -14.63
C ALA A 20 25.25 7.86 -13.33
N ILE A 21 24.60 7.89 -12.17
CA ILE A 21 25.23 7.67 -10.86
C ILE A 21 25.56 6.17 -10.68
N LEU A 22 24.71 5.29 -11.21
CA LEU A 22 24.91 3.84 -11.15
C LEU A 22 26.19 3.40 -11.84
N THR A 23 26.43 3.86 -13.07
CA THR A 23 27.58 3.46 -13.90
C THR A 23 28.91 3.98 -13.36
N GLN A 24 28.89 5.06 -12.59
CA GLN A 24 30.07 5.68 -12.00
C GLN A 24 30.34 5.19 -10.57
N ASP A 25 29.41 4.44 -9.98
CA ASP A 25 29.44 4.05 -8.58
C ASP A 25 29.69 5.25 -7.63
N ALA A 26 29.10 6.40 -7.96
CA ALA A 26 29.30 7.64 -7.20
C ALA A 26 28.55 7.62 -5.85
N SER A 27 28.98 8.39 -4.86
CA SER A 27 28.28 8.49 -3.56
C SER A 27 26.77 8.77 -3.66
N ARG A 28 25.98 8.30 -2.68
CA ARG A 28 24.52 8.52 -2.55
C ARG A 28 24.23 9.36 -1.29
N PRO A 29 24.47 10.68 -1.29
CA PRO A 29 24.41 11.50 -0.08
C PRO A 29 23.04 11.51 0.60
N SER A 30 21.94 11.46 -0.17
CA SER A 30 20.59 11.40 0.40
C SER A 30 20.38 10.12 1.19
N VAL A 31 20.92 8.99 0.75
CA VAL A 31 20.82 7.72 1.47
C VAL A 31 21.68 7.75 2.74
N VAL A 32 22.88 8.32 2.66
CA VAL A 32 23.73 8.55 3.85
C VAL A 32 23.02 9.46 4.87
N GLN A 33 22.30 10.49 4.40
CA GLN A 33 21.52 11.38 5.28
C GLN A 33 20.30 10.68 5.91
N THR A 34 19.66 9.76 5.18
CA THR A 34 18.63 8.87 5.75
C THR A 34 19.22 8.02 6.89
N LEU A 35 20.39 7.42 6.66
CA LEU A 35 21.10 6.64 7.69
C LEU A 35 21.56 7.50 8.86
N GLN A 36 21.98 8.74 8.61
CA GLN A 36 22.33 9.72 9.66
C GLN A 36 21.13 10.01 10.56
N SER A 37 19.93 10.14 9.99
CA SER A 37 18.68 10.34 10.76
C SER A 37 18.32 9.09 11.57
N LEU A 38 18.58 7.90 11.03
CA LEU A 38 18.28 6.63 11.70
C LEU A 38 19.26 6.31 12.84
N LEU A 39 20.56 6.35 12.55
CA LEU A 39 21.65 5.84 13.40
C LEU A 39 22.42 6.93 14.13
N GLY A 40 22.39 8.17 13.64
CA GLY A 40 23.11 9.30 14.19
C GLY A 40 22.42 9.93 15.40
N ALA A 41 22.58 11.24 15.58
CA ALA A 41 22.10 11.95 16.77
C ALA A 41 20.57 11.91 16.96
N ASP A 42 19.80 11.88 15.86
CA ASP A 42 18.34 11.85 15.91
C ASP A 42 17.79 10.49 16.40
N GLN A 43 18.61 9.44 16.32
CA GLN A 43 18.32 8.07 16.76
C GLN A 43 16.91 7.58 16.39
N ARG A 44 16.43 7.89 15.18
CA ARG A 44 15.08 7.50 14.74
C ARG A 44 14.91 5.98 14.72
N LEU A 45 15.98 5.21 14.50
CA LEU A 45 15.95 3.76 14.62
C LEU A 45 15.57 3.30 16.03
N ALA A 46 15.95 4.01 17.09
CA ALA A 46 15.58 3.68 18.47
C ALA A 46 14.09 3.90 18.77
N GLN A 47 13.43 4.76 17.97
CA GLN A 47 11.98 5.00 18.05
C GLN A 47 11.22 3.85 17.35
N ILE A 48 11.78 3.30 16.27
CA ILE A 48 11.23 2.14 15.55
C ILE A 48 11.45 0.84 16.34
N VAL A 49 12.69 0.61 16.79
CA VAL A 49 13.11 -0.61 17.50
C VAL A 49 13.20 -0.32 18.99
N THR A 50 12.09 -0.56 19.67
CA THR A 50 11.92 -0.27 21.10
C THR A 50 12.59 -1.33 21.98
N ALA A 51 12.69 -1.06 23.29
CA ALA A 51 13.17 -1.99 24.31
C ALA A 51 14.59 -2.55 24.13
N ASN A 52 15.53 -1.75 23.58
CA ASN A 52 16.94 -2.12 23.39
C ASN A 52 17.20 -3.39 22.56
N ARG A 53 16.26 -3.75 21.67
CA ARG A 53 16.37 -4.94 20.82
C ARG A 53 17.34 -4.74 19.65
N SER A 54 17.82 -5.86 19.12
CA SER A 54 18.61 -5.91 17.88
C SER A 54 17.77 -5.52 16.68
N ALA A 55 18.36 -4.78 15.73
CA ALA A 55 17.68 -4.36 14.51
C ALA A 55 18.29 -5.03 13.27
N ILE A 56 17.45 -5.36 12.28
CA ILE A 56 17.87 -5.72 10.92
C ILE A 56 17.38 -4.60 10.01
N LEU A 57 18.30 -3.76 9.52
CA LEU A 57 18.02 -2.64 8.63
C LEU A 57 18.39 -3.02 7.19
N LEU A 58 17.44 -2.92 6.27
CA LEU A 58 17.63 -3.27 4.87
C LEU A 58 17.47 -2.04 3.96
N LEU A 59 18.39 -1.91 3.01
CA LEU A 59 18.35 -0.95 1.91
C LEU A 59 18.34 -1.69 0.56
N PRO A 60 17.72 -1.12 -0.48
CA PRO A 60 17.57 -1.80 -1.77
C PRO A 60 18.89 -2.00 -2.51
N GLU A 61 18.79 -2.67 -3.66
CA GLU A 61 19.89 -2.82 -4.61
C GLU A 61 20.41 -1.44 -5.06
N LEU A 62 21.74 -1.31 -5.19
CA LEU A 62 22.42 -0.09 -5.62
C LEU A 62 22.16 1.16 -4.73
N ALA A 63 21.73 0.96 -3.48
CA ALA A 63 21.40 2.04 -2.55
C ALA A 63 22.59 2.90 -2.13
N LEU A 64 23.80 2.34 -2.13
CA LEU A 64 25.03 3.03 -1.77
C LEU A 64 26.05 2.98 -2.91
N GLY A 65 27.06 3.83 -2.85
CA GLY A 65 28.30 3.69 -3.60
C GLY A 65 29.44 3.19 -2.74
N LEU A 66 30.49 2.71 -3.39
CA LEU A 66 31.68 2.27 -2.66
C LEU A 66 32.29 3.40 -1.81
N ASP A 67 32.16 4.64 -2.27
CA ASP A 67 32.66 5.84 -1.57
C ASP A 67 31.81 6.24 -0.34
N ASP A 68 30.59 5.70 -0.20
CA ASP A 68 29.76 5.92 1.00
C ASP A 68 30.24 5.11 2.21
N TRP A 69 31.11 4.11 1.98
CA TRP A 69 31.60 3.17 3.00
C TRP A 69 31.99 3.84 4.31
N ALA A 70 32.86 4.86 4.26
CA ALA A 70 33.44 5.44 5.46
C ALA A 70 32.38 6.14 6.33
N ALA A 71 31.42 6.83 5.70
CA ALA A 71 30.35 7.52 6.39
C ALA A 71 29.38 6.52 7.02
N VAL A 72 28.98 5.48 6.28
CA VAL A 72 28.06 4.45 6.77
C VAL A 72 28.70 3.61 7.87
N ASP A 73 29.96 3.20 7.71
CA ASP A 73 30.71 2.46 8.73
C ASP A 73 30.84 3.25 10.04
N ALA A 74 31.10 4.55 9.96
CA ALA A 74 31.13 5.41 11.15
C ALA A 74 29.77 5.46 11.87
N LEU A 75 28.67 5.54 11.12
CA LEU A 75 27.31 5.51 11.69
C LEU A 75 26.99 4.17 12.34
N VAL A 76 27.32 3.06 11.68
CA VAL A 76 27.13 1.71 12.22
C VAL A 76 27.93 1.52 13.50
N ARG A 77 29.22 1.91 13.52
CA ARG A 77 30.06 1.81 14.73
C ARG A 77 29.63 2.74 15.86
N GLY A 78 29.02 3.88 15.52
CA GLY A 78 28.48 4.83 16.49
C GLY A 78 27.16 4.38 17.12
N TRP A 79 26.49 3.40 16.53
CA TRP A 79 25.26 2.84 17.06
C TRP A 79 25.53 2.07 18.37
N GLN A 80 24.60 2.17 19.32
CA GLN A 80 24.82 1.68 20.70
C GLN A 80 24.16 0.33 20.98
N ARG A 81 23.61 -0.34 19.97
CA ARG A 81 22.89 -1.62 20.10
C ARG A 81 23.29 -2.57 18.99
N PRO A 82 22.99 -3.88 19.11
CA PRO A 82 23.23 -4.79 18.01
C PRO A 82 22.45 -4.39 16.74
N LEU A 83 23.12 -4.45 15.60
CA LEU A 83 22.57 -4.07 14.30
C LEU A 83 23.12 -4.99 13.22
N ILE A 84 22.22 -5.49 12.38
CA ILE A 84 22.55 -6.03 11.07
C ILE A 84 22.08 -5.01 10.04
N LEU A 85 23.00 -4.45 9.26
CA LEU A 85 22.69 -3.54 8.16
C LEU A 85 23.02 -4.25 6.85
N ILE A 86 22.05 -4.38 5.95
CA ILE A 86 22.26 -4.99 4.63
C ILE A 86 21.87 -3.97 3.56
N SER A 87 22.79 -3.70 2.64
CA SER A 87 22.58 -2.73 1.56
C SER A 87 23.21 -3.21 0.27
N GLY A 88 22.58 -2.93 -0.87
CA GLY A 88 23.25 -2.99 -2.16
C GLY A 88 24.22 -1.80 -2.32
N PHE A 89 25.32 -2.01 -3.04
CA PHE A 89 26.20 -0.95 -3.52
C PHE A 89 26.29 -0.95 -5.04
N GLY A 90 26.76 0.16 -5.62
CA GLY A 90 26.83 0.41 -7.06
C GLY A 90 27.70 -0.54 -7.89
N PHE A 91 27.78 -0.29 -9.20
CA PHE A 91 28.60 -1.07 -10.12
C PHE A 91 30.09 -0.81 -9.90
N SER A 92 30.73 -1.62 -9.07
CA SER A 92 32.11 -1.43 -8.63
C SER A 92 33.07 -2.32 -9.40
N ARG A 93 34.23 -1.77 -9.79
CA ARG A 93 35.32 -2.58 -10.34
C ARG A 93 35.93 -3.50 -9.28
N GLY A 94 36.29 -4.73 -9.66
CA GLY A 94 36.84 -5.72 -8.76
C GLY A 94 38.10 -5.25 -8.02
N ASN A 95 38.95 -4.45 -8.67
CA ASN A 95 40.13 -3.87 -8.01
C ASN A 95 39.78 -2.92 -6.84
N ARG A 96 38.69 -2.15 -6.94
CA ARG A 96 38.21 -1.29 -5.84
C ARG A 96 37.63 -2.12 -4.70
N ILE A 97 36.90 -3.20 -5.03
CA ILE A 97 36.36 -4.13 -4.04
C ILE A 97 37.49 -4.84 -3.28
N ASN A 98 38.52 -5.33 -3.99
CA ASN A 98 39.69 -5.96 -3.39
C ASN A 98 40.48 -4.96 -2.52
N ALA A 99 40.70 -3.73 -3.00
CA ALA A 99 41.33 -2.69 -2.21
C ALA A 99 40.53 -2.32 -0.95
N TRP A 100 39.19 -2.33 -1.03
CA TRP A 100 38.34 -2.19 0.15
C TRP A 100 38.53 -3.36 1.12
N LEU A 101 38.61 -4.60 0.64
CA LEU A 101 38.79 -5.79 1.47
C LEU A 101 40.13 -5.77 2.22
N ASP A 102 41.20 -5.33 1.54
CA ASP A 102 42.54 -5.18 2.11
C ASP A 102 42.68 -3.97 3.04
N GLY A 103 41.65 -3.12 3.12
CA GLY A 103 41.67 -1.91 3.92
C GLY A 103 41.70 -2.19 5.42
N ASN A 104 42.72 -1.67 6.11
CA ASN A 104 42.79 -1.71 7.57
C ASN A 104 41.81 -0.71 8.20
N GLY A 105 41.19 -1.10 9.30
CA GLY A 105 40.28 -0.22 10.04
C GLY A 105 39.67 -0.91 11.27
N PRO A 106 38.85 -0.17 12.04
CA PRO A 106 38.19 -0.70 13.24
C PRO A 106 37.11 -1.75 12.92
N THR A 107 36.62 -1.80 11.68
CA THR A 107 35.67 -2.80 11.20
C THR A 107 36.42 -3.89 10.45
N THR A 108 36.24 -5.15 10.86
CA THR A 108 36.80 -6.31 10.17
C THR A 108 36.05 -6.53 8.85
N ARG A 109 36.77 -6.73 7.75
CA ARG A 109 36.20 -6.85 6.40
C ARG A 109 36.38 -8.27 5.88
N HIS A 110 35.35 -8.79 5.22
CA HIS A 110 35.34 -10.15 4.66
C HIS A 110 34.74 -10.14 3.25
N GLY A 111 35.27 -11.00 2.38
CA GLY A 111 34.62 -11.38 1.13
C GLY A 111 33.68 -12.57 1.36
N GLY A 112 32.47 -12.51 0.81
CA GLY A 112 31.47 -13.59 0.86
C GLY A 112 31.75 -14.72 -0.13
N TRP A 113 33.02 -15.04 -0.35
CA TRP A 113 33.53 -16.03 -1.31
C TRP A 113 34.74 -16.77 -0.73
N PRO A 114 35.08 -17.96 -1.25
CA PRO A 114 36.26 -18.69 -0.82
C PRO A 114 37.56 -17.89 -0.97
N VAL A 115 38.52 -18.14 -0.07
CA VAL A 115 39.83 -17.49 -0.13
C VAL A 115 40.49 -17.77 -1.48
N GLY A 116 40.93 -16.72 -2.18
CA GLY A 116 41.53 -16.81 -3.51
C GLY A 116 40.55 -16.69 -4.67
N GLU A 117 39.23 -16.70 -4.42
CA GLU A 117 38.19 -16.55 -5.44
C GLU A 117 37.57 -15.15 -5.47
N GLY A 118 38.40 -14.12 -5.23
CA GLY A 118 37.97 -12.73 -5.26
C GLY A 118 37.55 -12.25 -6.66
N PRO A 119 36.82 -11.12 -6.74
CA PRO A 119 36.44 -10.54 -8.01
C PRO A 119 37.67 -10.19 -8.85
N ALA A 120 37.59 -10.49 -10.15
CA ALA A 120 38.63 -10.14 -11.11
C ALA A 120 38.78 -8.61 -11.21
N ALA A 121 40.02 -8.13 -11.22
CA ALA A 121 40.35 -6.73 -10.99
C ALA A 121 39.73 -5.77 -12.03
N GLU A 122 39.69 -6.20 -13.28
CA GLU A 122 39.25 -5.47 -14.46
C GLU A 122 37.73 -5.54 -14.71
N ARG A 123 37.05 -6.46 -14.01
CA ARG A 123 35.61 -6.71 -14.18
C ARG A 123 34.80 -5.81 -13.25
N VAL A 124 33.55 -5.56 -13.62
CA VAL A 124 32.60 -4.75 -12.86
C VAL A 124 31.57 -5.67 -12.22
N TYR A 125 31.21 -5.39 -10.97
CA TYR A 125 30.30 -6.21 -10.19
C TYR A 125 29.21 -5.34 -9.54
N ASN A 126 28.03 -5.92 -9.44
CA ASN A 126 26.96 -5.47 -8.57
C ASN A 126 26.99 -6.32 -7.30
N GLY A 127 26.87 -5.69 -6.13
CA GLY A 127 27.04 -6.38 -4.88
C GLY A 127 26.35 -5.67 -3.73
N GLY A 128 26.61 -6.16 -2.53
CA GLY A 128 26.11 -5.57 -1.31
C GLY A 128 27.07 -5.74 -0.15
N TRP A 129 26.83 -4.95 0.88
CA TRP A 129 27.48 -5.06 2.17
C TRP A 129 26.49 -5.55 3.21
N CYS A 130 26.96 -6.41 4.09
CA CYS A 130 26.29 -6.76 5.33
C CYS A 130 27.19 -6.41 6.50
N TRP A 131 26.85 -5.35 7.23
CA TRP A 131 27.46 -5.08 8.53
C TRP A 131 26.77 -5.92 9.60
N ALA A 132 27.56 -6.59 10.42
CA ALA A 132 27.15 -7.20 11.68
C ALA A 132 27.84 -6.43 12.80
N HIS A 133 27.06 -5.67 13.56
CA HIS A 133 27.56 -4.76 14.59
C HIS A 133 27.03 -5.16 15.96
N ARG A 134 27.94 -5.15 16.93
CA ARG A 134 27.66 -5.04 18.36
C ARG A 134 28.57 -3.96 18.96
N PRO A 135 28.18 -3.28 20.04
CA PRO A 135 29.07 -2.31 20.69
C PRO A 135 30.45 -2.92 20.97
N GLY A 136 31.51 -2.29 20.45
CA GLY A 136 32.89 -2.75 20.57
C GLY A 136 33.38 -3.75 19.52
N ALA A 137 32.52 -4.29 18.65
CA ALA A 137 32.95 -5.14 17.54
C ALA A 137 32.04 -5.00 16.31
N THR A 138 32.63 -4.65 15.17
CA THR A 138 31.92 -4.55 13.90
C THR A 138 32.65 -5.39 12.86
N ALA A 139 31.90 -6.22 12.15
CA ALA A 139 32.35 -6.90 10.95
C ALA A 139 31.48 -6.46 9.77
N CYS A 140 32.04 -6.47 8.56
CA CYS A 140 31.29 -6.28 7.34
C CYS A 140 31.70 -7.32 6.30
N VAL A 141 30.71 -7.99 5.72
CA VAL A 141 30.89 -8.95 4.64
C VAL A 141 30.39 -8.31 3.35
N THR A 142 31.23 -8.28 2.31
CA THR A 142 30.78 -7.93 0.96
C THR A 142 30.36 -9.20 0.22
N PHE A 143 29.30 -9.12 -0.58
CA PHE A 143 28.82 -10.24 -1.42
C PHE A 143 28.47 -9.71 -2.81
N LEU A 144 28.50 -10.58 -3.81
CA LEU A 144 28.30 -10.21 -5.21
C LEU A 144 27.04 -10.88 -5.75
N LYS A 145 26.30 -10.15 -6.57
CA LYS A 145 25.15 -10.65 -7.32
C LYS A 145 25.60 -11.80 -8.21
N SER A 146 24.90 -12.92 -8.14
CA SER A 146 25.32 -14.16 -8.80
C SER A 146 24.71 -14.36 -10.19
N THR A 147 23.77 -13.50 -10.57
CA THR A 147 23.07 -13.57 -11.85
C THR A 147 23.25 -12.28 -12.64
N GLY A 148 23.77 -12.39 -13.87
CA GLY A 148 24.08 -11.29 -14.77
C GLY A 148 22.90 -10.77 -15.61
N GLU A 149 21.65 -11.16 -15.33
CA GLU A 149 20.48 -10.59 -16.00
C GLU A 149 20.30 -9.13 -15.55
N GLN A 150 20.99 -8.22 -16.27
CA GLN A 150 20.85 -6.76 -16.18
C GLN A 150 20.92 -6.07 -17.55
N HIS A 151 21.09 -6.83 -18.63
CA HIS A 151 21.10 -6.30 -20.00
C HIS A 151 19.81 -5.54 -20.36
N GLU A 152 18.70 -5.84 -19.70
CA GLU A 152 17.41 -5.16 -19.87
C GLU A 152 17.29 -3.86 -19.04
N GLU A 153 18.15 -3.64 -18.04
CA GLU A 153 18.06 -2.52 -17.09
C GLU A 153 19.15 -1.45 -17.32
N VAL A 154 20.42 -1.87 -17.40
CA VAL A 154 21.58 -0.99 -17.64
C VAL A 154 22.68 -1.79 -18.34
N HIS A 155 23.14 -1.32 -19.50
CA HIS A 155 24.31 -1.91 -20.16
C HIS A 155 25.61 -1.43 -19.49
N ILE A 156 26.29 -2.33 -18.77
CA ILE A 156 27.58 -2.08 -18.13
C ILE A 156 28.64 -2.93 -18.83
N GLU A 157 29.60 -2.26 -19.49
CA GLU A 157 30.74 -2.95 -20.08
C GLU A 157 31.58 -3.62 -18.99
N GLY A 158 32.00 -4.86 -19.24
CA GLY A 158 32.82 -5.61 -18.28
C GLY A 158 32.05 -6.16 -17.08
N LEU A 159 30.71 -6.10 -17.08
CA LEU A 159 29.88 -6.68 -16.01
C LEU A 159 30.13 -8.18 -15.87
N ASP A 160 30.28 -8.62 -14.63
CA ASP A 160 30.46 -10.01 -14.24
C ASP A 160 29.66 -10.32 -12.97
N HIS A 161 29.66 -11.58 -12.57
CA HIS A 161 28.81 -12.10 -11.51
C HIS A 161 29.62 -12.86 -10.45
N GLY A 162 29.08 -12.88 -9.23
CA GLY A 162 29.57 -13.71 -8.14
C GLY A 162 29.28 -15.20 -8.36
N THR A 163 30.13 -16.05 -7.83
CA THR A 163 29.97 -17.52 -7.89
C THR A 163 29.29 -18.09 -6.64
N SER A 164 29.36 -17.35 -5.53
CA SER A 164 28.94 -17.77 -4.18
C SER A 164 27.61 -17.13 -3.76
N HIS A 165 26.98 -17.68 -2.72
CA HIS A 165 25.86 -17.05 -2.02
C HIS A 165 26.22 -16.96 -0.55
N LEU A 166 25.93 -15.82 0.07
CA LEU A 166 26.21 -15.57 1.47
C LEU A 166 25.06 -16.10 2.35
N ALA A 167 25.42 -16.76 3.45
CA ALA A 167 24.53 -17.05 4.56
C ALA A 167 25.14 -16.41 5.82
N ILE A 168 24.36 -15.65 6.57
CA ILE A 168 24.78 -15.06 7.84
C ILE A 168 24.08 -15.82 8.95
N HIS A 169 24.87 -16.43 9.82
CA HIS A 169 24.37 -17.21 10.95
C HIS A 169 24.54 -16.38 12.23
N VAL A 170 23.41 -16.15 12.90
CA VAL A 170 23.37 -15.74 14.30
C VAL A 170 22.69 -16.83 15.12
N ASP A 171 22.66 -16.69 16.45
CA ASP A 171 22.24 -17.76 17.37
C ASP A 171 20.84 -18.32 17.10
N ASP A 172 19.92 -17.51 16.59
CA ASP A 172 18.50 -17.84 16.41
C ASP A 172 17.94 -17.53 15.01
N LEU A 173 18.78 -17.07 14.08
CA LEU A 173 18.37 -16.66 12.73
C LEU A 173 19.47 -16.92 11.68
N ILE A 174 19.05 -17.44 10.53
CA ILE A 174 19.86 -17.51 9.30
C ILE A 174 19.33 -16.47 8.32
N ILE A 175 20.22 -15.61 7.83
CA ILE A 175 19.88 -14.58 6.85
C ILE A 175 20.56 -14.89 5.52
N PHE A 176 19.76 -14.96 4.46
CA PHE A 176 20.21 -15.07 3.07
C PHE A 176 19.99 -13.74 2.35
N PRO A 177 20.99 -12.84 2.30
CA PRO A 177 20.92 -11.67 1.45
C PRO A 177 21.01 -12.07 -0.03
N VAL A 178 20.08 -11.59 -0.84
CA VAL A 178 19.98 -11.91 -2.28
C VAL A 178 19.73 -10.64 -3.08
N ILE A 179 20.40 -10.46 -4.21
CA ILE A 179 20.30 -9.23 -5.01
C ILE A 179 19.47 -9.49 -6.24
N CYS A 180 18.29 -8.90 -6.25
CA CYS A 180 17.44 -8.78 -7.41
C CYS A 180 17.38 -10.06 -8.27
N SER A 181 17.96 -10.07 -9.48
CA SER A 181 17.83 -11.18 -10.42
C SER A 181 18.44 -12.51 -9.96
N ASP A 182 19.14 -12.54 -8.82
CA ASP A 182 19.41 -13.79 -8.08
C ASP A 182 18.12 -14.57 -7.78
N LEU A 183 17.02 -13.87 -7.51
CA LEU A 183 15.69 -14.45 -7.31
C LEU A 183 15.06 -14.98 -8.61
N LEU A 184 15.49 -14.48 -9.76
CA LEU A 184 14.89 -14.79 -11.06
C LEU A 184 15.57 -15.95 -11.80
N ASN A 185 16.83 -16.25 -11.48
CA ASN A 185 17.62 -17.23 -12.21
C ASN A 185 17.04 -18.66 -12.11
N VAL A 186 16.64 -19.23 -13.24
CA VAL A 186 16.09 -20.58 -13.36
C VAL A 186 17.00 -21.45 -14.21
N VAL A 187 17.40 -22.59 -13.66
CA VAL A 187 18.18 -23.63 -14.36
C VAL A 187 17.43 -24.96 -14.23
N ALA A 188 17.20 -25.63 -15.36
CA ALA A 188 16.46 -26.89 -15.41
C ALA A 188 15.08 -26.84 -14.72
N GLY A 189 14.37 -25.72 -14.86
CA GLY A 189 13.02 -25.52 -14.29
C GLY A 189 12.98 -25.23 -12.79
N GLN A 190 14.13 -25.12 -12.11
CA GLN A 190 14.21 -24.74 -10.71
C GLN A 190 14.98 -23.44 -10.52
N ARG A 191 14.58 -22.64 -9.53
CA ARG A 191 15.34 -21.44 -9.15
C ARG A 191 16.65 -21.82 -8.49
N VAL A 192 17.74 -21.25 -8.99
CA VAL A 192 19.09 -21.52 -8.49
C VAL A 192 19.21 -21.13 -7.02
N VAL A 193 18.70 -19.96 -6.65
CA VAL A 193 18.74 -19.47 -5.27
C VAL A 193 17.95 -20.40 -4.32
N VAL A 194 16.77 -20.85 -4.74
CA VAL A 194 15.92 -21.77 -3.96
C VAL A 194 16.66 -23.08 -3.73
N ARG A 195 17.23 -23.67 -4.78
CA ARG A 195 18.01 -24.91 -4.68
C ARG A 195 19.23 -24.76 -3.76
N LYS A 196 19.92 -23.61 -3.78
CA LYS A 196 21.08 -23.35 -2.93
C LYS A 196 20.68 -23.21 -1.46
N ILE A 197 19.64 -22.43 -1.18
CA ILE A 197 19.08 -22.27 0.18
C ILE A 197 18.58 -23.63 0.68
N ALA A 198 17.86 -24.36 -0.16
CA ALA A 198 17.33 -25.67 0.15
C ALA A 198 18.40 -26.65 0.62
N ARG A 199 19.43 -26.81 -0.21
CA ARG A 199 20.57 -27.66 0.09
C ARG A 199 21.30 -27.22 1.35
N TYR A 200 21.49 -25.92 1.53
CA TYR A 200 22.12 -25.38 2.74
C TYR A 200 21.31 -25.76 3.99
N LEU A 201 19.99 -25.62 3.95
CA LEU A 201 19.13 -25.98 5.07
C LEU A 201 19.05 -27.49 5.31
N GLU A 202 19.15 -28.31 4.26
CA GLU A 202 19.27 -29.78 4.39
C GLU A 202 20.55 -30.17 5.14
N ASP A 203 21.67 -29.53 4.79
CA ASP A 203 22.96 -29.74 5.48
C ASP A 203 22.91 -29.29 6.96
N HIS A 204 21.92 -28.47 7.33
CA HIS A 204 21.68 -27.96 8.69
C HIS A 204 20.32 -28.41 9.26
N ALA A 205 19.75 -29.51 8.79
CA ALA A 205 18.35 -29.89 9.07
C ALA A 205 18.04 -30.17 10.56
N ALA A 206 19.05 -30.46 11.39
CA ALA A 206 18.90 -30.65 12.83
C ALA A 206 18.61 -29.34 13.58
N ASP A 207 18.79 -28.20 12.92
CA ASP A 207 18.59 -26.87 13.47
C ASP A 207 17.18 -26.38 13.13
N ASP A 208 16.36 -25.97 14.13
CA ASP A 208 15.04 -25.32 13.92
C ASP A 208 15.16 -23.79 13.71
N THR A 209 16.38 -23.29 13.53
CA THR A 209 16.67 -21.88 13.33
C THR A 209 15.80 -21.25 12.23
N ARG A 210 15.31 -20.05 12.50
CA ARG A 210 14.44 -19.33 11.57
C ARG A 210 15.24 -18.80 10.39
N VAL A 211 14.58 -18.65 9.25
CA VAL A 211 15.21 -18.23 8.01
C VAL A 211 14.58 -16.93 7.53
N LEU A 212 15.42 -15.94 7.26
CA LEU A 212 15.07 -14.69 6.61
C LEU A 212 15.77 -14.61 5.25
N VAL A 213 15.00 -14.61 4.17
CA VAL A 213 15.53 -14.28 2.84
C VAL A 213 15.40 -12.78 2.64
N ALA A 214 16.51 -12.05 2.61
CA ALA A 214 16.56 -10.59 2.49
C ALA A 214 16.86 -10.19 1.04
N GLY A 215 15.81 -9.93 0.26
CA GLY A 215 15.91 -9.54 -1.14
C GLY A 215 16.07 -8.02 -1.32
N LEU A 216 17.16 -7.62 -1.96
CA LEU A 216 17.46 -6.23 -2.29
C LEU A 216 17.13 -6.00 -3.77
N LEU A 217 16.19 -5.12 -4.07
CA LEU A 217 15.60 -4.97 -5.40
C LEU A 217 15.79 -3.56 -5.97
N LEU A 218 15.91 -3.47 -7.28
CA LEU A 218 15.67 -2.26 -8.07
C LEU A 218 14.72 -2.61 -9.23
N GLN A 219 13.40 -2.55 -8.99
CA GLN A 219 12.39 -3.02 -9.93
C GLN A 219 11.26 -2.01 -10.11
N LYS A 220 11.05 -1.59 -11.37
CA LYS A 220 10.09 -0.54 -11.72
C LYS A 220 8.63 -1.00 -11.72
N SER A 221 8.34 -2.30 -11.86
CA SER A 221 6.94 -2.71 -11.99
C SER A 221 6.65 -4.12 -11.50
N GLY A 222 5.38 -4.32 -11.16
CA GLY A 222 4.78 -5.58 -10.75
C GLY A 222 4.80 -6.65 -11.85
N HIS A 223 5.96 -7.18 -12.27
CA HIS A 223 6.04 -8.24 -13.28
C HIS A 223 5.73 -9.64 -12.74
N ALA A 224 5.03 -10.48 -13.51
CA ALA A 224 4.66 -11.85 -13.11
C ALA A 224 5.86 -12.74 -12.73
N LYS A 225 7.01 -12.58 -13.42
CA LYS A 225 8.27 -13.29 -13.09
C LYS A 225 8.67 -13.11 -11.63
N TRP A 226 8.53 -11.89 -11.10
CA TRP A 226 8.85 -11.55 -9.71
C TRP A 226 7.85 -12.14 -8.74
N ARG A 227 6.55 -12.07 -9.03
CA ARG A 227 5.52 -12.71 -8.19
C ARG A 227 5.82 -14.21 -8.02
N ASN A 228 6.09 -14.90 -9.14
CA ASN A 228 6.46 -16.30 -9.12
C ASN A 228 7.75 -16.54 -8.34
N ALA A 229 8.73 -15.63 -8.42
CA ALA A 229 9.96 -15.74 -7.64
C ALA A 229 9.74 -15.67 -6.13
N VAL A 230 8.92 -14.71 -5.69
CA VAL A 230 8.56 -14.57 -4.29
C VAL A 230 7.81 -15.80 -3.79
N ILE A 231 6.87 -16.32 -4.59
CA ILE A 231 6.15 -17.56 -4.31
C ILE A 231 7.13 -18.72 -4.15
N ASP A 232 7.95 -19.00 -5.16
CA ASP A 232 8.86 -20.15 -5.16
C ASP A 232 9.83 -20.11 -3.97
N VAL A 233 10.28 -18.92 -3.57
CA VAL A 233 11.16 -18.74 -2.41
C VAL A 233 10.41 -18.89 -1.09
N ALA A 234 9.19 -18.36 -0.98
CA ALA A 234 8.35 -18.52 0.21
C ALA A 234 7.98 -20.00 0.45
N HIS A 235 7.94 -20.81 -0.62
CA HIS A 235 7.71 -22.25 -0.59
C HIS A 235 8.99 -23.10 -0.62
N ALA A 236 10.18 -22.47 -0.63
CA ALA A 236 11.46 -23.12 -0.91
C ALA A 236 11.80 -24.31 0.00
N ILE A 237 11.41 -24.31 1.29
CA ILE A 237 11.48 -25.43 2.25
C ILE A 237 10.82 -25.05 3.58
N ASN A 238 10.17 -26.02 4.24
CA ASN A 238 9.46 -25.90 5.52
C ASN A 238 8.83 -24.51 5.70
N ALA A 239 7.72 -24.28 4.99
CA ALA A 239 7.02 -23.00 4.87
C ALA A 239 6.87 -22.22 6.18
N GLU A 240 6.83 -22.91 7.32
CA GLU A 240 6.73 -22.33 8.67
C GLU A 240 7.99 -21.62 9.17
N ARG A 241 9.17 -21.93 8.62
CA ARG A 241 10.48 -21.41 9.04
C ARG A 241 11.00 -20.27 8.18
N VAL A 242 10.45 -20.08 6.98
CA VAL A 242 10.96 -19.12 6.01
C VAL A 242 10.07 -17.88 5.95
N ASN A 243 10.67 -16.72 6.16
CA ASN A 243 10.05 -15.45 5.81
C ASN A 243 10.89 -14.79 4.72
N VAL A 244 10.20 -14.24 3.70
CA VAL A 244 10.84 -13.48 2.63
C VAL A 244 10.61 -12.00 2.92
N CYS A 245 11.70 -11.26 2.99
CA CYS A 245 11.71 -9.84 3.24
C CYS A 245 12.34 -9.15 2.04
N LEU A 246 11.55 -8.34 1.33
CA LEU A 246 12.02 -7.64 0.16
C LEU A 246 12.05 -6.15 0.43
N ILE A 247 13.08 -5.49 -0.08
CA ILE A 247 13.17 -4.04 -0.11
C ILE A 247 13.54 -3.59 -1.51
N ASN A 248 12.74 -2.68 -2.05
CA ASN A 248 12.94 -2.10 -3.37
C ASN A 248 13.18 -0.60 -3.26
N SER A 249 13.66 -0.01 -4.35
CA SER A 249 13.59 1.44 -4.51
C SER A 249 12.14 1.89 -4.70
N ALA A 250 11.83 3.11 -4.25
CA ALA A 250 10.52 3.74 -4.38
C ALA A 250 10.19 4.00 -5.85
N HIS A 251 9.31 3.19 -6.43
CA HIS A 251 8.82 3.39 -7.78
C HIS A 251 7.37 3.85 -7.69
N ASP A 252 7.17 5.15 -7.83
CA ASP A 252 5.84 5.76 -7.72
C ASP A 252 4.96 5.52 -8.96
N ILE A 253 4.80 4.24 -9.32
CA ILE A 253 4.10 3.73 -10.48
C ILE A 253 2.77 3.14 -10.00
N CYS A 254 1.69 3.46 -10.72
CA CYS A 254 0.36 2.95 -10.44
C CYS A 254 -0.18 2.17 -11.63
N ALA A 255 -0.98 1.15 -11.34
CA ALA A 255 -1.68 0.33 -12.34
C ALA A 255 -3.19 0.38 -12.10
N MET A 256 -3.97 0.40 -13.19
CA MET A 256 -5.42 0.37 -13.08
C MET A 256 -5.88 -0.96 -12.47
N GLN A 257 -5.23 -2.08 -12.80
CA GLN A 257 -5.53 -3.38 -12.24
C GLN A 257 -5.03 -3.52 -10.80
N GLU A 258 -5.93 -3.88 -9.88
CA GLU A 258 -5.62 -4.03 -8.46
C GLU A 258 -4.55 -5.11 -8.20
N ASP A 259 -4.60 -6.17 -8.99
CA ASP A 259 -3.69 -7.30 -8.88
C ASP A 259 -2.25 -6.94 -9.27
N ASP A 260 -2.06 -5.93 -10.10
CA ASP A 260 -0.74 -5.43 -10.45
C ASP A 260 -0.29 -4.34 -9.48
N ASP A 261 -1.21 -3.43 -9.15
CA ASP A 261 -0.94 -2.31 -8.28
C ASP A 261 -0.58 -2.74 -6.85
N ARG A 262 -1.17 -3.83 -6.32
CA ARG A 262 -0.83 -4.33 -4.97
C ARG A 262 0.62 -4.82 -4.83
N TRP A 263 1.32 -5.09 -5.95
CA TRP A 263 2.72 -5.52 -5.99
C TRP A 263 3.69 -4.42 -6.40
N ARG A 264 3.22 -3.19 -6.64
CA ARG A 264 3.95 -2.14 -7.37
C ARG A 264 5.38 -1.83 -6.89
N ASP A 265 5.66 -1.94 -5.59
CA ASP A 265 7.02 -1.72 -5.06
C ASP A 265 7.70 -2.99 -4.53
N TYR A 266 7.03 -4.13 -4.38
CA TYR A 266 7.55 -5.35 -3.73
C TYR A 266 8.09 -5.19 -2.29
N SER A 267 8.31 -3.99 -1.78
CA SER A 267 8.86 -3.77 -0.45
C SER A 267 7.90 -4.27 0.64
N GLY A 268 8.34 -5.23 1.44
CA GLY A 268 7.50 -5.84 2.46
C GLY A 268 7.93 -7.24 2.88
N MET A 269 7.01 -7.90 3.57
CA MET A 269 7.19 -9.26 4.11
C MET A 269 6.22 -10.21 3.43
N PHE A 270 6.70 -11.40 3.08
CA PHE A 270 5.95 -12.43 2.38
C PHE A 270 6.19 -13.79 3.03
N ILE A 271 5.12 -14.57 3.14
CA ILE A 271 5.14 -15.95 3.62
C ILE A 271 4.24 -16.80 2.73
N ALA A 272 4.48 -18.12 2.73
CA ALA A 272 3.54 -19.06 2.14
C ALA A 272 2.15 -18.95 2.81
N ASN A 273 1.09 -19.01 1.99
CA ASN A 273 -0.29 -19.04 2.48
C ASN A 273 -0.52 -20.24 3.40
N GLY A 274 -1.42 -20.10 4.38
CA GLY A 274 -1.86 -21.18 5.26
C GLY A 274 -1.26 -21.10 6.67
N ARG A 275 -0.32 -20.17 6.90
CA ARG A 275 0.30 -19.93 8.21
C ARG A 275 -0.56 -19.09 9.18
N HIS A 276 -1.77 -18.69 8.76
CA HIS A 276 -2.78 -17.96 9.53
C HIS A 276 -2.26 -16.74 10.34
N ALA A 277 -1.78 -15.72 9.63
CA ALA A 277 -1.81 -14.34 10.12
C ALA A 277 -3.22 -13.77 9.82
N PHE A 278 -4.03 -13.22 10.76
CA PHE A 278 -4.15 -11.78 11.07
C PHE A 278 -5.39 -11.49 11.96
N ALA A 279 -5.36 -10.37 12.71
CA ALA A 279 -6.48 -9.43 12.84
C ALA A 279 -5.97 -8.04 13.30
N GLY A 280 -6.14 -7.00 12.46
CA GLY A 280 -5.79 -5.59 12.70
C GLY A 280 -4.68 -5.06 11.77
N GLN A 281 -4.87 -3.96 11.04
CA GLN A 281 -3.90 -3.43 10.07
C GLN A 281 -3.16 -2.20 10.63
N PHE A 282 -1.85 -2.10 10.35
CA PHE A 282 -1.06 -0.91 10.70
C PHE A 282 -1.12 0.11 9.54
N SER A 283 -1.01 1.39 9.86
CA SER A 283 -1.11 2.51 8.92
C SER A 283 -0.13 2.42 7.76
N GLY A 284 1.15 2.17 8.05
CA GLY A 284 2.23 2.15 7.07
C GLY A 284 2.30 0.93 6.15
N VAL A 285 1.49 -0.11 6.40
CA VAL A 285 1.48 -1.34 5.59
C VAL A 285 0.10 -1.68 5.07
N ARG A 286 0.09 -2.28 3.88
CA ARG A 286 -1.08 -2.88 3.27
C ARG A 286 -0.92 -4.38 3.26
N ARG A 287 -2.01 -5.09 3.55
CA ARG A 287 -2.00 -6.56 3.52
C ARG A 287 -2.79 -7.08 2.36
N PHE A 288 -2.33 -8.19 1.80
CA PHE A 288 -3.10 -8.96 0.84
C PHE A 288 -2.73 -10.43 0.95
N SER A 289 -3.64 -11.27 0.47
CA SER A 289 -3.44 -12.70 0.33
C SER A 289 -3.72 -13.10 -1.11
N THR A 290 -2.99 -14.08 -1.59
CA THR A 290 -3.28 -14.82 -2.83
C THR A 290 -3.52 -16.28 -2.46
N GLU A 291 -3.80 -17.14 -3.44
CA GLU A 291 -3.89 -18.59 -3.18
C GLU A 291 -2.58 -19.19 -2.63
N GLN A 292 -1.44 -18.53 -2.84
CA GLN A 292 -0.12 -19.11 -2.58
C GLN A 292 0.69 -18.36 -1.52
N ILE A 293 0.42 -17.07 -1.29
CA ILE A 293 1.15 -16.26 -0.31
C ILE A 293 0.26 -15.36 0.53
N ASP A 294 0.75 -15.02 1.71
CA ASP A 294 0.28 -13.90 2.52
C ASP A 294 1.38 -12.82 2.58
N ALA A 295 0.97 -11.55 2.46
CA ALA A 295 1.92 -10.44 2.39
C ALA A 295 1.53 -9.25 3.28
N ALA A 296 2.55 -8.55 3.77
CA ALA A 296 2.46 -7.23 4.38
C ALA A 296 3.46 -6.30 3.68
N VAL A 297 2.96 -5.50 2.72
CA VAL A 297 3.76 -4.61 1.89
C VAL A 297 3.68 -3.17 2.38
N ILE A 298 4.73 -2.40 2.15
CA ILE A 298 4.74 -0.96 2.43
C ILE A 298 3.58 -0.30 1.65
N ARG A 299 2.79 0.52 2.34
CA ARG A 299 1.66 1.22 1.73
C ARG A 299 2.16 2.34 0.80
N ASN A 300 3.19 3.05 1.24
CA ASN A 300 3.80 4.16 0.53
C ASN A 300 4.62 3.71 -0.68
N THR A 301 4.43 4.39 -1.81
CA THR A 301 5.22 4.22 -3.03
C THR A 301 6.35 5.25 -3.17
N SER A 302 6.34 6.26 -2.30
CA SER A 302 7.40 7.24 -2.18
C SER A 302 8.49 6.75 -1.22
N PRO A 303 9.67 7.39 -1.21
CA PRO A 303 10.72 7.10 -0.24
C PRO A 303 10.22 7.15 1.22
N ALA A 304 10.50 6.11 1.98
CA ALA A 304 10.01 5.91 3.33
C ALA A 304 10.87 4.94 4.13
N VAL A 305 10.85 5.07 5.46
CA VAL A 305 11.43 4.10 6.39
C VAL A 305 10.36 3.57 7.32
N LEU A 306 10.23 2.25 7.41
CA LEU A 306 9.23 1.59 8.23
C LEU A 306 9.85 0.41 8.96
N GLY A 307 9.41 0.15 10.19
CA GLY A 307 9.89 -1.04 10.89
C GLY A 307 9.07 -1.46 12.08
N GLY A 308 9.39 -2.66 12.55
CA GLY A 308 8.77 -3.28 13.70
C GLY A 308 8.99 -4.80 13.73
N PRO A 309 8.34 -5.50 14.68
CA PRO A 309 8.49 -6.93 14.83
C PRO A 309 8.00 -7.72 13.60
N LEU A 310 8.87 -8.57 13.06
CA LEU A 310 8.60 -9.64 12.11
C LEU A 310 8.51 -10.97 12.87
N ARG A 311 7.51 -11.80 12.56
CA ARG A 311 7.22 -13.03 13.29
C ARG A 311 7.21 -14.25 12.37
N TRP A 312 7.60 -15.40 12.94
CA TRP A 312 7.51 -16.70 12.28
C TRP A 312 6.34 -17.56 12.79
N THR A 313 5.86 -17.30 14.01
CA THR A 313 4.78 -18.06 14.64
C THR A 313 3.59 -17.18 15.00
N PHE A 314 2.39 -17.68 14.72
CA PHE A 314 1.14 -16.93 14.85
C PHE A 314 0.18 -17.66 15.78
N ASN A 315 -0.05 -17.12 16.97
CA ASN A 315 -1.05 -17.66 17.89
C ASN A 315 -1.78 -16.52 18.62
N GLY A 316 -2.80 -16.87 19.41
CA GLY A 316 -3.61 -15.90 20.16
C GLY A 316 -2.82 -15.07 21.18
N ALA A 317 -1.66 -15.57 21.66
CA ALA A 317 -0.80 -14.90 22.62
C ALA A 317 0.29 -14.03 21.98
N THR A 318 0.85 -14.47 20.84
CA THR A 318 1.94 -13.76 20.13
C THR A 318 1.42 -12.68 19.18
N GLY A 319 0.11 -12.65 18.91
CA GLY A 319 -0.52 -11.74 17.96
C GLY A 319 -0.36 -12.20 16.53
N ARG A 320 -1.41 -12.02 15.72
CA ARG A 320 -1.52 -12.66 14.40
C ARG A 320 -0.87 -11.86 13.26
N HIS A 321 0.05 -10.94 13.53
CA HIS A 321 0.65 -10.10 12.47
C HIS A 321 1.97 -10.68 11.96
N LEU A 322 2.09 -10.87 10.65
CA LEU A 322 3.37 -11.14 9.97
C LEU A 322 4.40 -10.06 10.31
N TRP A 323 4.05 -8.80 10.04
CA TRP A 323 4.86 -7.64 10.31
C TRP A 323 4.02 -6.59 11.04
N ALA A 324 4.46 -6.26 12.25
CA ALA A 324 3.81 -5.29 13.12
C ALA A 324 4.53 -3.94 13.05
N VAL A 325 4.35 -3.21 11.95
CA VAL A 325 4.98 -1.89 11.80
C VAL A 325 4.46 -0.94 12.86
N GLN A 326 5.35 -0.57 13.79
CA GLN A 326 5.02 0.29 14.92
C GLN A 326 5.22 1.76 14.58
N MET A 327 6.20 2.06 13.72
CA MET A 327 6.60 3.41 13.35
C MET A 327 7.00 3.45 11.88
N ASP A 328 6.65 4.57 11.25
CA ASP A 328 6.97 4.89 9.88
C ASP A 328 7.33 6.37 9.69
N TYR A 329 8.23 6.64 8.76
CA TYR A 329 8.68 7.97 8.38
C TYR A 329 8.67 8.11 6.86
N GLY A 330 8.35 9.30 6.37
CA GLY A 330 8.69 9.68 5.00
C GLY A 330 10.18 10.01 4.89
N VAL A 331 10.74 9.95 3.69
CA VAL A 331 12.10 10.41 3.40
C VAL A 331 11.99 11.59 2.44
N ASP A 332 12.50 12.76 2.84
CA ASP A 332 12.53 13.95 1.98
C ASP A 332 13.55 13.79 0.83
N GLY A 333 13.48 14.62 -0.20
CA GLY A 333 14.37 14.55 -1.37
C GLY A 333 15.87 14.65 -1.02
N GLY A 334 16.20 15.31 0.09
CA GLY A 334 17.57 15.38 0.61
C GLY A 334 18.01 14.19 1.48
N GLY A 335 17.11 13.28 1.83
CA GLY A 335 17.37 12.15 2.74
C GLY A 335 16.88 12.25 4.19
N PRO A 336 16.69 13.43 4.82
CA PRO A 336 16.17 13.48 6.19
C PRO A 336 14.80 12.81 6.35
N LEU A 337 14.55 12.23 7.52
CA LEU A 337 13.26 11.63 7.86
C LEU A 337 12.23 12.68 8.25
N VAL A 338 11.02 12.54 7.70
CA VAL A 338 9.85 13.41 7.94
C VAL A 338 8.65 12.58 8.42
N VAL A 339 7.57 13.26 8.82
CA VAL A 339 6.33 12.60 9.24
C VAL A 339 5.78 11.73 8.09
N SER A 340 5.36 10.51 8.41
CA SER A 340 4.79 9.61 7.41
C SER A 340 3.45 10.13 6.85
N PRO A 341 3.23 10.05 5.53
CA PRO A 341 1.95 10.37 4.92
C PRO A 341 0.88 9.29 5.17
N CYS A 342 1.26 8.10 5.65
CA CYS A 342 0.36 6.95 5.77
C CYS A 342 -0.43 6.89 7.07
N GLN A 343 -0.27 7.84 8.01
CA GLN A 343 -0.99 7.86 9.28
C GLN A 343 -2.52 7.78 9.11
N ASP A 344 -3.06 8.39 8.05
CA ASP A 344 -4.45 8.25 7.63
C ASP A 344 -4.55 7.28 6.43
N ARG A 345 -5.00 6.05 6.71
CA ARG A 345 -5.15 5.00 5.70
C ARG A 345 -6.18 5.35 4.63
N TYR A 346 -7.29 6.00 4.99
CA TYR A 346 -8.32 6.37 4.02
C TYR A 346 -7.81 7.46 3.11
N ARG A 347 -7.14 8.48 3.66
CA ARG A 347 -6.49 9.51 2.86
C ARG A 347 -5.56 8.87 1.82
N PHE A 348 -4.68 7.99 2.27
CA PHE A 348 -3.70 7.37 1.38
C PHE A 348 -4.36 6.50 0.30
N GLU A 349 -5.25 5.58 0.68
CA GLU A 349 -5.88 4.68 -0.29
C GLU A 349 -6.80 5.41 -1.26
N THR A 350 -7.48 6.47 -0.84
CA THR A 350 -8.29 7.28 -1.75
C THR A 350 -7.41 8.06 -2.72
N LEU A 351 -6.30 8.66 -2.27
CA LEU A 351 -5.35 9.32 -3.18
C LEU A 351 -4.72 8.33 -4.16
N ARG A 352 -4.34 7.14 -3.69
CA ARG A 352 -3.88 6.03 -4.55
C ARG A 352 -4.92 5.66 -5.61
N LEU A 353 -6.19 5.48 -5.20
CA LEU A 353 -7.28 5.18 -6.12
C LEU A 353 -7.46 6.27 -7.18
N LEU A 354 -7.42 7.55 -6.79
CA LEU A 354 -7.54 8.66 -7.72
C LEU A 354 -6.38 8.68 -8.73
N ARG A 355 -5.15 8.45 -8.28
CA ARG A 355 -3.97 8.36 -9.15
C ARG A 355 -4.08 7.19 -10.14
N ARG A 356 -4.58 6.03 -9.70
CA ARG A 356 -4.84 4.89 -10.60
C ARG A 356 -5.84 5.24 -11.70
N LEU A 357 -6.83 6.09 -11.43
CA LEU A 357 -7.81 6.53 -12.42
C LEU A 357 -7.24 7.58 -13.39
N THR A 358 -6.34 8.47 -12.94
CA THR A 358 -5.91 9.63 -13.74
C THR A 358 -4.53 9.50 -14.39
N ASP A 359 -3.64 8.73 -13.74
CA ASP A 359 -2.20 8.74 -14.00
C ASP A 359 -1.70 7.38 -14.50
N ALA A 360 -2.43 6.28 -14.22
CA ALA A 360 -2.04 4.96 -14.71
C ALA A 360 -2.09 4.90 -16.24
N GLN A 361 -1.07 4.26 -16.84
CA GLN A 361 -0.96 4.16 -18.29
C GLN A 361 -2.16 3.40 -18.89
N ASP A 362 -2.63 2.36 -18.20
CA ASP A 362 -3.73 1.47 -18.57
C ASP A 362 -5.12 1.96 -18.10
N ALA A 363 -5.22 3.15 -17.49
CA ALA A 363 -6.52 3.70 -17.12
C ALA A 363 -7.37 4.09 -18.36
N PRO A 364 -8.70 3.89 -18.33
CA PRO A 364 -9.59 4.27 -19.43
C PRO A 364 -9.54 5.77 -19.77
N ASP A 365 -9.64 6.12 -21.06
CA ASP A 365 -9.57 7.51 -21.52
C ASP A 365 -10.66 8.41 -20.94
N SER A 366 -11.83 7.84 -20.60
CA SER A 366 -12.94 8.55 -19.94
C SER A 366 -12.58 9.13 -18.57
N HIS A 367 -11.51 8.65 -17.93
CA HIS A 367 -10.99 9.19 -16.67
C HIS A 367 -9.81 10.17 -16.87
N LYS A 368 -9.26 10.24 -18.08
CA LYS A 368 -8.09 11.07 -18.42
C LYS A 368 -8.47 12.39 -19.11
N THR A 369 -9.75 12.61 -19.43
CA THR A 369 -10.23 13.87 -19.99
C THR A 369 -9.97 15.05 -19.05
N ALA A 370 -9.86 16.27 -19.60
CA ALA A 370 -9.63 17.47 -18.80
C ALA A 370 -10.72 17.69 -17.73
N VAL A 371 -11.99 17.42 -18.08
CA VAL A 371 -13.13 17.52 -17.17
C VAL A 371 -13.08 16.48 -16.05
N ALA A 372 -12.74 15.23 -16.35
CA ALA A 372 -12.63 14.18 -15.34
C ALA A 372 -11.45 14.46 -14.38
N ARG A 373 -10.29 14.86 -14.92
CA ARG A 373 -9.12 15.24 -14.11
C ARG A 373 -9.40 16.44 -13.22
N ALA A 374 -10.13 17.45 -13.70
CA ALA A 374 -10.52 18.58 -12.88
C ALA A 374 -11.43 18.14 -11.72
N ALA A 375 -12.43 17.29 -11.98
CA ALA A 375 -13.31 16.77 -10.94
C ALA A 375 -12.55 15.94 -9.88
N TYR A 376 -11.68 15.02 -10.29
CA TYR A 376 -10.83 14.29 -9.35
C TYR A 376 -9.84 15.18 -8.61
N GLY A 377 -9.34 16.25 -9.25
CA GLY A 377 -8.49 17.26 -8.62
C GLY A 377 -9.17 17.95 -7.44
N VAL A 378 -10.48 18.23 -7.53
CA VAL A 378 -11.25 18.80 -6.41
C VAL A 378 -11.29 17.84 -5.21
N ILE A 379 -11.46 16.53 -5.46
CA ILE A 379 -11.44 15.52 -4.41
C ILE A 379 -10.05 15.40 -3.79
N ARG A 380 -9.00 15.39 -4.61
CA ARG A 380 -7.60 15.37 -4.16
C ARG A 380 -7.31 16.53 -3.21
N THR A 381 -7.64 17.75 -3.62
CA THR A 381 -7.47 18.96 -2.78
C THR A 381 -8.22 18.85 -1.46
N GLN A 382 -9.46 18.33 -1.45
CA GLN A 382 -10.21 18.16 -0.21
C GLN A 382 -9.55 17.16 0.75
N ILE A 383 -9.07 16.04 0.21
CA ILE A 383 -8.41 14.99 1.00
C ILE A 383 -7.07 15.48 1.55
N GLU A 384 -6.33 16.28 0.79
CA GLU A 384 -5.06 16.87 1.21
C GLU A 384 -5.22 18.00 2.23
N ALA A 385 -6.36 18.72 2.21
CA ALA A 385 -6.66 19.79 3.17
C ALA A 385 -6.87 19.29 4.60
N LEU A 386 -7.13 17.98 4.80
CA LEU A 386 -7.39 17.37 6.12
C LEU A 386 -8.56 18.04 6.88
N THR A 387 -9.50 18.65 6.16
CA THR A 387 -10.71 19.24 6.72
C THR A 387 -11.92 18.35 6.46
N PRO A 388 -12.99 18.45 7.29
CA PRO A 388 -14.23 17.73 7.00
C PRO A 388 -14.88 18.16 5.67
N PRO A 389 -15.43 17.21 4.89
CA PRO A 389 -15.42 15.77 5.15
C PRO A 389 -14.05 15.17 4.82
N VAL A 390 -13.52 14.38 5.76
CA VAL A 390 -12.26 13.63 5.56
C VAL A 390 -12.48 12.43 4.63
N ALA A 391 -11.39 11.84 4.13
CA ALA A 391 -11.42 10.76 3.14
C ALA A 391 -12.31 9.58 3.56
N GLU A 392 -12.27 9.17 4.84
CA GLU A 392 -13.12 8.09 5.37
C GLU A 392 -14.61 8.40 5.15
N ILE A 393 -15.05 9.57 5.58
CA ILE A 393 -16.45 10.01 5.48
C ILE A 393 -16.85 10.15 4.02
N LEU A 394 -15.99 10.74 3.19
CA LEU A 394 -16.23 10.88 1.76
C LEU A 394 -16.47 9.51 1.12
N CYS A 395 -15.58 8.54 1.31
CA CYS A 395 -15.69 7.21 0.73
C CYS A 395 -16.86 6.42 1.31
N GLN A 396 -17.04 6.42 2.64
CA GLN A 396 -18.13 5.71 3.31
C GLN A 396 -19.49 6.23 2.83
N LYS A 397 -19.71 7.55 2.76
CA LYS A 397 -20.97 8.11 2.30
C LYS A 397 -21.18 7.89 0.81
N THR A 398 -20.11 7.97 0.01
CA THR A 398 -20.19 7.73 -1.43
C THR A 398 -20.61 6.30 -1.73
N LEU A 399 -20.09 5.32 -0.99
CA LEU A 399 -20.39 3.91 -1.23
C LEU A 399 -21.63 3.44 -0.49
N PHE A 400 -21.88 3.89 0.74
CA PHE A 400 -22.90 3.31 1.63
C PHE A 400 -23.92 4.33 2.17
N GLY A 401 -23.82 5.60 1.77
CA GLY A 401 -24.74 6.66 2.17
C GLY A 401 -24.46 7.19 3.58
N GLU A 402 -24.81 6.43 4.61
CA GLU A 402 -24.53 6.73 6.01
C GLU A 402 -23.94 5.49 6.68
N ALA A 403 -23.05 5.66 7.65
CA ALA A 403 -22.60 4.55 8.46
C ALA A 403 -23.77 4.05 9.32
N GLY A 404 -24.46 3.00 8.85
CA GLY A 404 -25.49 2.35 9.65
C GLY A 404 -24.85 1.61 10.82
N GLN A 405 -25.49 1.63 11.99
CA GLN A 405 -25.14 0.69 13.06
C GLN A 405 -25.37 -0.78 12.65
N GLU A 406 -26.22 -1.02 11.65
CA GLU A 406 -26.58 -2.36 11.14
C GLU A 406 -25.52 -3.00 10.23
N SER A 407 -24.64 -2.21 9.59
CA SER A 407 -23.70 -2.76 8.61
C SER A 407 -22.51 -3.51 9.23
N GLY A 408 -22.34 -3.50 10.56
CA GLY A 408 -21.39 -4.32 11.33
C GLY A 408 -19.89 -4.18 10.99
N SER A 409 -19.56 -3.51 9.89
CA SER A 409 -18.22 -3.33 9.35
C SER A 409 -18.19 -1.98 8.64
N GLY A 410 -17.46 -1.01 9.20
CA GLY A 410 -17.09 0.19 8.44
C GLY A 410 -16.31 -0.22 7.19
N LEU A 411 -16.34 0.60 6.14
CA LEU A 411 -15.49 0.43 4.96
C LEU A 411 -14.05 0.29 5.42
N ASP A 412 -13.36 -0.81 5.13
CA ASP A 412 -11.90 -0.88 5.35
C ASP A 412 -11.18 -0.19 4.19
N ALA A 413 -10.22 0.70 4.50
CA ALA A 413 -9.47 1.47 3.49
C ALA A 413 -8.78 0.54 2.46
N ASP A 414 -8.24 -0.60 2.91
CA ASP A 414 -7.54 -1.57 2.04
C ASP A 414 -8.49 -2.27 1.04
N ARG A 415 -9.79 -2.25 1.33
CA ARG A 415 -10.87 -2.81 0.49
C ARG A 415 -11.50 -1.77 -0.43
N LEU A 416 -11.09 -0.51 -0.37
CA LEU A 416 -11.64 0.55 -1.23
C LEU A 416 -11.52 0.20 -2.72
N SER A 417 -10.42 -0.45 -3.12
CA SER A 417 -10.20 -0.90 -4.51
C SER A 417 -11.21 -1.95 -4.99
N SER A 418 -11.82 -2.73 -4.08
CA SER A 418 -12.91 -3.66 -4.43
C SER A 418 -14.17 -2.92 -4.88
N PHE A 419 -14.28 -1.63 -4.57
CA PHE A 419 -15.39 -0.75 -4.97
C PHE A 419 -14.97 0.27 -6.02
N LEU A 420 -13.88 0.02 -6.76
CA LEU A 420 -13.30 0.98 -7.71
C LEU A 420 -14.33 1.54 -8.71
N PRO A 421 -15.20 0.74 -9.36
CA PRO A 421 -16.21 1.30 -10.28
C PRO A 421 -17.16 2.29 -9.60
N GLN A 422 -17.64 1.96 -8.40
CA GLN A 422 -18.57 2.78 -7.64
C GLN A 422 -17.90 4.05 -7.12
N ALA A 423 -16.71 3.90 -6.53
CA ALA A 423 -15.91 5.00 -5.99
C ALA A 423 -15.50 5.98 -7.10
N ALA A 424 -15.08 5.47 -8.27
CA ALA A 424 -14.72 6.30 -9.42
C ALA A 424 -15.89 7.18 -9.86
N VAL A 425 -17.07 6.59 -10.07
CA VAL A 425 -18.27 7.35 -10.47
C VAL A 425 -18.66 8.37 -9.39
N GLY A 426 -18.78 7.94 -8.14
CA GLY A 426 -19.29 8.80 -7.07
C GLY A 426 -18.34 9.95 -6.70
N LEU A 427 -17.03 9.68 -6.61
CA LEU A 427 -16.04 10.72 -6.34
C LEU A 427 -15.91 11.71 -7.51
N LYS A 428 -15.99 11.22 -8.75
CA LYS A 428 -16.01 12.06 -9.95
C LYS A 428 -17.23 13.00 -9.95
N ALA A 429 -18.42 12.48 -9.64
CA ALA A 429 -19.64 13.30 -9.55
C ALA A 429 -19.59 14.32 -8.40
N LEU A 430 -19.08 13.94 -7.22
CA LEU A 430 -18.84 14.89 -6.12
C LEU A 430 -17.91 16.03 -6.54
N GLY A 431 -16.81 15.69 -7.23
CA GLY A 431 -15.85 16.64 -7.75
C GLY A 431 -16.41 17.58 -8.82
N ALA A 432 -17.46 17.18 -9.53
CA ALA A 432 -18.17 18.01 -10.49
C ALA A 432 -19.16 18.98 -9.84
N LEU A 433 -19.85 18.54 -8.78
CA LEU A 433 -20.83 19.38 -8.07
C LEU A 433 -20.16 20.43 -7.19
N LYS A 434 -19.04 20.09 -6.53
CA LYS A 434 -18.39 20.96 -5.54
C LYS A 434 -17.93 22.33 -6.09
N PRO A 435 -17.44 22.47 -7.34
CA PRO A 435 -17.06 23.76 -7.91
C PRO A 435 -18.20 24.74 -8.14
N LEU A 436 -19.47 24.33 -8.05
CA LEU A 436 -20.59 25.25 -8.16
C LEU A 436 -20.58 26.24 -6.98
N ASP A 437 -20.71 27.53 -7.28
CA ASP A 437 -20.60 28.63 -6.28
C ASP A 437 -21.59 28.51 -5.11
N THR A 438 -22.69 27.79 -5.31
CA THR A 438 -23.74 27.57 -4.31
C THR A 438 -23.48 26.38 -3.38
N VAL A 439 -22.39 25.64 -3.60
CA VAL A 439 -22.12 24.34 -2.95
C VAL A 439 -20.84 24.40 -2.11
N THR A 440 -20.96 24.04 -0.83
CA THR A 440 -19.84 23.89 0.09
C THR A 440 -19.68 22.43 0.50
N TRP A 441 -18.51 22.09 1.04
CA TRP A 441 -18.32 20.83 1.74
C TRP A 441 -19.18 20.81 3.01
N GLN A 442 -19.71 19.63 3.38
CA GLN A 442 -20.41 19.43 4.64
C GLN A 442 -19.39 19.20 5.76
N THR A 443 -19.35 20.10 6.73
CA THR A 443 -18.37 20.07 7.82
C THR A 443 -18.83 19.26 9.03
N ASP A 444 -20.14 19.06 9.21
CA ASP A 444 -20.68 18.23 10.28
C ASP A 444 -20.77 16.76 9.82
N PRO A 445 -19.94 15.85 10.38
CA PRO A 445 -19.91 14.45 9.97
C PRO A 445 -21.21 13.70 10.24
N LYS A 446 -22.09 14.24 11.11
CA LYS A 446 -23.38 13.64 11.46
C LYS A 446 -24.47 13.95 10.43
N GLN A 447 -24.26 14.90 9.53
CA GLN A 447 -25.22 15.22 8.46
C GLN A 447 -25.18 14.16 7.36
N LYS A 448 -26.31 13.85 6.72
CA LYS A 448 -26.38 12.76 5.74
C LYS A 448 -25.61 13.02 4.44
N GLY A 449 -25.35 14.26 4.03
CA GLY A 449 -24.64 14.61 2.79
C GLY A 449 -23.13 14.79 2.92
N GLN A 450 -22.40 14.70 1.80
CA GLN A 450 -21.00 15.16 1.71
C GLN A 450 -20.90 16.65 1.36
N LEU A 451 -21.94 17.20 0.73
CA LEU A 451 -22.02 18.57 0.26
C LEU A 451 -23.22 19.28 0.92
N TYR A 452 -23.18 20.61 0.93
CA TYR A 452 -24.19 21.45 1.56
C TYR A 452 -24.47 22.70 0.72
N VAL A 453 -25.73 23.12 0.68
CA VAL A 453 -26.18 24.36 0.02
C VAL A 453 -26.62 25.34 1.11
N PRO A 454 -25.76 26.30 1.52
CA PRO A 454 -26.05 27.16 2.66
C PRO A 454 -27.33 27.98 2.52
N ALA A 455 -27.58 28.55 1.34
CA ALA A 455 -28.75 29.39 1.08
C ALA A 455 -30.09 28.66 1.28
N ARG A 456 -30.10 27.33 1.11
CA ARG A 456 -31.30 26.48 1.20
C ARG A 456 -31.31 25.57 2.42
N LYS A 457 -30.22 25.59 3.20
CA LYS A 457 -29.97 24.63 4.29
C LYS A 457 -30.17 23.19 3.85
N THR A 458 -29.68 22.83 2.67
CA THR A 458 -29.92 21.53 2.05
C THR A 458 -28.64 20.70 2.02
N ASN A 459 -28.72 19.46 2.48
CA ASN A 459 -27.67 18.47 2.31
C ASN A 459 -27.73 17.85 0.92
N VAL A 460 -26.57 17.55 0.35
CA VAL A 460 -26.45 16.85 -0.93
C VAL A 460 -25.60 15.60 -0.72
N LEU A 461 -26.18 14.45 -1.05
CA LEU A 461 -25.55 13.14 -0.98
C LEU A 461 -25.34 12.60 -2.40
N VAL A 462 -24.11 12.24 -2.73
CA VAL A 462 -23.81 11.40 -3.89
C VAL A 462 -23.61 9.98 -3.38
N TRP A 463 -24.42 9.03 -3.85
CA TRP A 463 -24.45 7.66 -3.34
C TRP A 463 -24.43 6.63 -4.47
N CYS A 464 -23.26 6.04 -4.70
CA CYS A 464 -23.03 4.95 -5.64
C CYS A 464 -22.90 3.63 -4.86
N TYR A 465 -24.02 2.95 -4.64
CA TYR A 465 -24.10 1.76 -3.79
C TYR A 465 -23.61 0.51 -4.52
N PRO A 466 -22.69 -0.28 -3.94
CA PRO A 466 -22.23 -1.51 -4.56
C PRO A 466 -23.27 -2.62 -4.58
N ASP A 467 -24.25 -2.61 -3.67
CA ASP A 467 -25.27 -3.66 -3.61
C ASP A 467 -26.55 -3.29 -4.38
N SER A 468 -27.69 -3.86 -3.96
CA SER A 468 -28.95 -3.77 -4.69
C SER A 468 -29.66 -2.41 -4.57
N ALA A 469 -30.36 -2.02 -5.63
CA ALA A 469 -31.27 -0.87 -5.62
C ALA A 469 -32.39 -1.00 -4.59
N ILE A 470 -32.81 -2.24 -4.26
CA ILE A 470 -33.83 -2.52 -3.24
C ILE A 470 -33.35 -2.08 -1.86
N GLY A 471 -32.13 -2.48 -1.47
CA GLY A 471 -31.55 -2.11 -0.18
C GLY A 471 -31.40 -0.61 -0.04
N MET A 472 -30.89 0.05 -1.08
CA MET A 472 -30.83 1.52 -1.13
C MET A 472 -32.22 2.17 -0.95
N GLY A 473 -33.25 1.66 -1.64
CA GLY A 473 -34.62 2.17 -1.53
C GLY A 473 -35.25 1.93 -0.15
N GLN A 474 -34.94 0.81 0.52
CA GLN A 474 -35.35 0.57 1.91
C GLN A 474 -34.72 1.58 2.87
N THR A 475 -33.42 1.84 2.74
CA THR A 475 -32.71 2.85 3.54
C THR A 475 -33.29 4.25 3.34
N LEU A 476 -33.57 4.65 2.09
CA LEU A 476 -34.16 5.97 1.82
C LEU A 476 -35.58 6.09 2.40
N ARG A 477 -36.39 5.02 2.35
CA ARG A 477 -37.71 5.00 3.01
C ARG A 477 -37.59 5.12 4.52
N ARG A 478 -36.62 4.43 5.14
CA ARG A 478 -36.34 4.57 6.57
C ARG A 478 -35.93 6.00 6.91
N TRP A 479 -35.01 6.60 6.16
CA TRP A 479 -34.59 7.98 6.40
C TRP A 479 -35.72 8.99 6.27
N ARG A 480 -36.66 8.80 5.32
CA ARG A 480 -37.87 9.66 5.23
C ARG A 480 -38.70 9.65 6.51
N ALA A 481 -38.76 8.51 7.20
CA ALA A 481 -39.46 8.37 8.48
C ALA A 481 -38.67 8.99 9.65
N GLU A 482 -37.34 8.94 9.62
CA GLU A 482 -36.46 9.45 10.68
C GLU A 482 -36.24 10.96 10.64
N LEU A 483 -36.20 11.55 9.44
CA LEU A 483 -35.71 12.92 9.22
C LEU A 483 -36.73 14.03 9.60
N THR A 484 -37.77 13.77 10.40
CA THR A 484 -38.79 14.79 10.78
C THR A 484 -38.23 16.09 11.42
N GLN A 485 -36.95 16.13 11.80
CA GLN A 485 -36.26 17.32 12.34
C GLN A 485 -34.92 17.66 11.64
N ALA A 486 -34.61 17.03 10.52
CA ALA A 486 -33.31 17.16 9.86
C ALA A 486 -33.38 18.00 8.58
N PRO A 487 -32.26 18.60 8.12
CA PRO A 487 -32.25 19.42 6.92
C PRO A 487 -32.66 18.61 5.68
N PRO A 488 -33.32 19.23 4.68
CA PRO A 488 -33.65 18.60 3.40
C PRO A 488 -32.45 17.93 2.74
N LEU A 489 -32.70 16.87 1.97
CA LEU A 489 -31.66 16.05 1.35
C LEU A 489 -31.93 15.84 -0.14
N VAL A 490 -30.96 16.21 -0.97
CA VAL A 490 -30.91 15.78 -2.37
C VAL A 490 -29.97 14.58 -2.47
N VAL A 491 -30.42 13.49 -3.06
CA VAL A 491 -29.63 12.27 -3.26
C VAL A 491 -29.46 11.99 -4.74
N PHE A 492 -28.25 12.11 -5.26
CA PHE A 492 -27.87 11.56 -6.56
C PHE A 492 -27.41 10.12 -6.37
N LYS A 493 -28.19 9.16 -6.88
CA LYS A 493 -28.02 7.76 -6.54
C LYS A 493 -27.83 6.85 -7.76
N LYS A 494 -27.02 5.81 -7.59
CA LYS A 494 -26.88 4.68 -8.52
C LYS A 494 -26.56 3.41 -7.75
N ALA A 495 -27.26 2.33 -8.06
CA ALA A 495 -26.94 1.01 -7.52
C ALA A 495 -26.26 0.20 -8.63
N MET A 496 -25.12 -0.40 -8.32
CA MET A 496 -24.29 -1.13 -9.28
C MET A 496 -24.37 -2.66 -9.08
N GLY A 497 -25.01 -3.13 -8.01
CA GLY A 497 -25.19 -4.55 -7.74
C GLY A 497 -26.16 -5.20 -8.71
N VAL A 498 -25.80 -6.38 -9.21
CA VAL A 498 -26.67 -7.19 -10.06
C VAL A 498 -27.87 -7.65 -9.22
N HIS A 499 -29.08 -7.41 -9.70
CA HIS A 499 -30.21 -8.23 -9.28
C HIS A 499 -29.86 -9.67 -9.68
N HIS A 500 -29.64 -10.56 -8.72
CA HIS A 500 -29.87 -11.97 -9.02
C HIS A 500 -31.36 -12.09 -9.39
N ASN A 501 -31.64 -11.91 -10.69
CA ASN A 501 -32.86 -12.38 -11.32
C ASN A 501 -32.80 -13.90 -11.23
N VAL A 502 -33.15 -14.43 -10.05
CA VAL A 502 -33.80 -15.73 -10.02
C VAL A 502 -35.08 -15.48 -10.81
N PRO A 503 -35.29 -16.13 -11.96
CA PRO A 503 -36.54 -15.97 -12.68
C PRO A 503 -37.64 -16.32 -11.69
N HIS A 504 -38.62 -15.43 -11.51
CA HIS A 504 -39.91 -15.81 -10.96
C HIS A 504 -40.55 -16.79 -11.95
N GLY A 505 -40.04 -18.02 -11.96
CA GLY A 505 -40.79 -19.17 -12.36
C GLY A 505 -41.99 -19.21 -11.43
N THR A 506 -43.16 -19.19 -12.04
CA THR A 506 -44.47 -19.39 -11.43
C THR A 506 -44.52 -20.75 -10.72
N SER A 507 -43.87 -20.84 -9.56
CA SER A 507 -44.00 -21.96 -8.65
C SER A 507 -45.31 -21.80 -7.89
N LYS A 508 -46.37 -22.37 -8.46
CA LYS A 508 -47.54 -22.77 -7.68
C LYS A 508 -47.08 -23.84 -6.67
N ARG A 509 -46.69 -23.42 -5.47
CA ARG A 509 -46.75 -24.28 -4.28
C ARG A 509 -47.67 -23.62 -3.26
N ARG A 510 -48.79 -24.32 -3.02
CA ARG A 510 -49.61 -24.26 -1.81
C ARG A 510 -48.70 -24.50 -0.60
N ASP A 511 -49.11 -23.95 0.54
CA ASP A 511 -48.50 -24.01 1.89
C ASP A 511 -47.51 -22.84 2.08
N ASP A 512 -47.88 -21.63 2.49
CA ASP A 512 -48.85 -21.16 3.49
C ASP A 512 -48.56 -21.68 4.90
N VAL A 513 -47.66 -21.02 5.64
CA VAL A 513 -47.80 -20.60 7.06
C VAL A 513 -46.83 -19.44 7.32
N GLY A 514 -47.36 -18.23 7.43
CA GLY A 514 -46.58 -17.04 7.79
C GLY A 514 -47.32 -15.70 7.69
N GLU A 515 -48.65 -15.68 7.48
CA GLU A 515 -49.44 -14.47 7.67
C GLU A 515 -49.71 -14.28 9.17
N ALA A 516 -49.01 -13.33 9.76
CA ALA A 516 -49.45 -12.71 11.01
C ALA A 516 -50.81 -12.03 10.77
N PRO A 517 -51.75 -12.07 11.74
CA PRO A 517 -53.10 -11.56 11.54
C PRO A 517 -53.07 -10.06 11.25
N ALA A 518 -53.92 -9.67 10.29
CA ALA A 518 -54.11 -8.29 9.87
C ALA A 518 -54.27 -7.35 11.07
N ALA A 519 -53.27 -6.49 11.27
CA ALA A 519 -53.39 -5.37 12.20
C ALA A 519 -54.55 -4.48 11.75
N THR A 520 -55.45 -4.23 12.69
CA THR A 520 -56.62 -3.38 12.57
C THR A 520 -56.25 -2.03 11.93
N ARG A 521 -56.94 -1.67 10.84
CA ARG A 521 -56.92 -0.31 10.26
C ARG A 521 -57.25 0.70 11.36
N ARG A 522 -56.24 1.35 11.92
CA ARG A 522 -56.40 2.69 12.51
C ARG A 522 -56.36 3.68 11.36
N SER A 523 -57.55 4.13 11.01
CA SER A 523 -57.80 5.40 10.33
C SER A 523 -57.17 6.55 11.12
N ALA A 524 -56.74 7.59 10.39
CA ALA A 524 -56.02 8.80 10.80
C ALA A 524 -54.49 8.69 10.86
N ASP A 525 -53.86 8.73 9.68
CA ASP A 525 -52.58 9.43 9.51
C ASP A 525 -52.76 10.47 8.40
N THR A 526 -53.03 11.70 8.80
CA THR A 526 -52.71 12.89 8.03
C THR A 526 -51.22 12.81 7.67
N PRO A 527 -50.78 13.09 6.42
CA PRO A 527 -49.37 13.04 6.08
C PRO A 527 -48.61 14.06 6.94
N ARG A 528 -48.00 13.59 8.03
CA ARG A 528 -47.05 14.38 8.82
C ARG A 528 -45.93 14.81 7.88
N ALA A 529 -45.60 16.10 7.88
CA ALA A 529 -44.55 16.73 7.09
C ALA A 529 -43.27 15.89 7.14
N GLY A 530 -43.15 14.98 6.18
CA GLY A 530 -42.03 14.06 6.07
C GLY A 530 -40.85 14.86 5.55
N ALA A 531 -39.66 14.50 5.98
CA ALA A 531 -38.48 15.17 5.50
C ALA A 531 -38.36 15.10 3.98
N LEU A 532 -37.97 16.23 3.40
CA LEU A 532 -37.83 16.42 1.98
C LEU A 532 -36.58 15.70 1.47
N ILE A 533 -36.71 14.41 1.13
CA ILE A 533 -35.71 13.69 0.35
C ILE A 533 -36.12 13.67 -1.13
N VAL A 534 -35.34 14.34 -1.97
CA VAL A 534 -35.43 14.23 -3.43
C VAL A 534 -34.35 13.30 -3.95
N GLU A 535 -34.77 12.36 -4.80
CA GLU A 535 -33.91 11.38 -5.43
C GLU A 535 -33.71 11.75 -6.90
N ARG A 536 -32.46 11.70 -7.38
CA ARG A 536 -32.06 11.87 -8.78
C ARG A 536 -31.16 10.74 -9.22
N SER A 537 -31.16 10.40 -10.50
CA SER A 537 -30.22 9.43 -11.04
C SER A 537 -28.81 10.03 -11.01
N LEU A 538 -27.82 9.23 -10.62
CA LEU A 538 -26.42 9.64 -10.78
C LEU A 538 -25.99 9.66 -12.25
N GLU A 539 -26.70 8.92 -13.11
CA GLU A 539 -26.44 8.88 -14.55
C GLU A 539 -26.62 10.27 -15.19
N ASP A 540 -27.57 11.06 -14.70
CA ASP A 540 -27.77 12.46 -15.10
C ASP A 540 -26.47 13.29 -15.00
N LEU A 541 -25.65 13.02 -13.98
CA LEU A 541 -24.35 13.68 -13.78
C LEU A 541 -23.22 13.00 -14.55
N GLU A 542 -23.29 11.69 -14.78
CA GLU A 542 -22.32 10.96 -15.60
C GLU A 542 -22.36 11.41 -17.06
N ASP A 543 -23.55 11.63 -17.61
CA ASP A 543 -23.76 12.07 -19.00
C ASP A 543 -23.10 13.43 -19.26
N CYS A 544 -23.02 14.30 -18.24
CA CYS A 544 -22.34 15.59 -18.34
C CYS A 544 -20.85 15.44 -18.72
N PHE A 545 -20.19 14.34 -18.34
CA PHE A 545 -18.77 14.10 -18.67
C PHE A 545 -18.52 13.75 -20.14
N GLY A 546 -19.58 13.60 -20.95
CA GLY A 546 -19.48 13.54 -22.40
C GLY A 546 -19.07 14.87 -23.04
N HIS A 547 -19.16 15.99 -22.32
CA HIS A 547 -18.70 17.29 -22.80
C HIS A 547 -17.18 17.44 -22.65
N GLU A 548 -16.48 17.62 -23.77
CA GLU A 548 -15.02 17.82 -23.77
C GLU A 548 -14.61 19.22 -23.26
N ALA A 549 -15.45 20.24 -23.51
CA ALA A 549 -15.18 21.62 -23.13
C ALA A 549 -15.71 21.95 -21.73
N MET A 550 -14.83 22.50 -20.87
CA MET A 550 -15.15 22.84 -19.48
C MET A 550 -16.38 23.75 -19.31
N PRO A 551 -16.61 24.79 -20.15
CA PRO A 551 -17.82 25.61 -20.04
C PRO A 551 -19.11 24.84 -20.30
N ALA A 552 -19.13 23.96 -21.30
CA ALA A 552 -20.30 23.14 -21.62
C ALA A 552 -20.59 22.13 -20.50
N PHE A 553 -19.54 21.47 -20.00
CA PHE A 553 -19.62 20.59 -18.83
C PHE A 553 -20.19 21.31 -17.61
N THR A 554 -19.66 22.50 -17.28
CA THR A 554 -20.11 23.28 -16.11
C THR A 554 -21.58 23.67 -16.23
N THR A 555 -22.02 24.08 -17.42
CA THR A 555 -23.43 24.41 -17.68
C THR A 555 -24.33 23.19 -17.49
N ALA A 556 -23.97 22.03 -18.07
CA ALA A 556 -24.76 20.81 -17.95
C ALA A 556 -24.90 20.35 -16.48
N VAL A 557 -23.79 20.34 -15.71
CA VAL A 557 -23.81 19.99 -14.28
C VAL A 557 -24.69 20.96 -13.49
N ARG A 558 -24.61 22.26 -13.79
CA ARG A 558 -25.44 23.30 -13.14
C ARG A 558 -26.92 23.09 -13.42
N GLU A 559 -27.29 22.73 -14.65
CA GLU A 559 -28.67 22.45 -15.04
C GLU A 559 -29.23 21.23 -14.29
N GLN A 560 -28.48 20.13 -14.23
CA GLN A 560 -28.90 18.94 -13.48
C GLN A 560 -29.07 19.23 -11.98
N PHE A 561 -28.14 19.99 -11.41
CA PHE A 561 -28.22 20.38 -10.00
C PHE A 561 -29.39 21.34 -9.72
N ALA A 562 -29.62 22.32 -10.59
CA ALA A 562 -30.75 23.25 -10.47
C ALA A 562 -32.09 22.50 -10.55
N ALA A 563 -32.22 21.54 -11.47
CA ALA A 563 -33.42 20.71 -11.59
C ALA A 563 -33.68 19.88 -10.31
N ALA A 564 -32.63 19.36 -9.67
CA ALA A 564 -32.76 18.64 -8.40
C ALA A 564 -33.25 19.56 -7.26
N LEU A 565 -32.74 20.78 -7.20
CA LEU A 565 -33.15 21.78 -6.21
C LEU A 565 -34.58 22.29 -6.44
N GLN A 566 -35.00 22.49 -7.70
CA GLN A 566 -36.38 22.85 -8.04
C GLN A 566 -37.37 21.76 -7.67
N ALA A 567 -37.02 20.49 -7.88
CA ALA A 567 -37.84 19.37 -7.44
C ALA A 567 -38.02 19.36 -5.92
N LEU A 568 -36.99 19.75 -5.16
CA LEU A 568 -37.07 19.87 -3.71
C LEU A 568 -38.05 20.98 -3.28
N ASP A 569 -38.00 22.14 -3.94
CA ASP A 569 -38.90 23.26 -3.67
C ASP A 569 -40.36 22.87 -3.97
N ALA A 570 -40.60 22.12 -5.06
CA ALA A 570 -41.94 21.66 -5.43
C ALA A 570 -42.53 20.72 -4.36
N VAL A 571 -41.74 19.79 -3.81
CA VAL A 571 -42.22 18.92 -2.73
C VAL A 571 -42.42 19.72 -1.43
N GLY A 572 -41.58 20.72 -1.16
CA GLY A 572 -41.72 21.60 0.01
C GLY A 572 -42.98 22.47 -0.03
N GLY A 573 -43.32 23.02 -1.20
CA GLY A 573 -44.52 23.84 -1.41
C GLY A 573 -45.83 23.06 -1.23
N VAL A 574 -45.85 21.77 -1.58
CA VAL A 574 -47.01 20.87 -1.40
C VAL A 574 -47.23 20.50 0.07
N HIS A 575 -46.21 20.60 0.93
CA HIS A 575 -46.34 20.34 2.36
C HIS A 575 -46.60 21.59 3.21
N ALA A 576 -46.37 22.79 2.65
CA ALA A 576 -46.62 24.06 3.33
C ALA A 576 -48.02 24.64 3.04
N ALA A 577 -48.66 24.21 1.94
CA ALA A 577 -50.05 24.47 1.59
C ALA A 577 -50.98 23.39 2.16
#